data_AF-A0A497K2D8-F1
#
_entry.id   AF-A0A497K2D8-F1
#
_cell.length_a   1.000
_cell.length_b   1.000
_cell.length_c   1.000
_cell.angle_alpha   90.00
_cell.angle_beta   90.00
_cell.angle_gamma   90.00
#
_symmetry.space_group_name_H-M   'P 1'
#
loop_
_entity.id
_entity.type
_entity.pdbx_description
1 polymer ?
#
loop_
_entity_poly.entity_id
_entity_poly.type
_entity_poly.pdbx_seq_one_letter_code
_entity_poly.pdbx_strand_id
1 'polypeptide(L)' 'MEYKFTPKKYYFLYGKAEPALKLKPGDVVETSTVDARGYDSAGKPLSEESKAVEGDYIPLYSNPLVGPFYVEGAEPT' A
#
# COMPACT_ATOMS: atom_id res chain seq x y z
N MET A 1 -5.36 -18.62 2.49
CA MET A 1 -6.39 -18.19 1.51
C MET A 1 -5.73 -17.27 0.49
N GLU A 2 -6.24 -17.21 -0.74
CA GLU A 2 -5.71 -16.32 -1.78
C GLU A 2 -6.58 -15.08 -1.92
N TYR A 3 -5.94 -13.90 -1.93
CA TYR A 3 -6.58 -12.61 -2.11
C TYR A 3 -6.05 -11.94 -3.38
N LYS A 4 -6.95 -11.52 -4.26
CA LYS A 4 -6.63 -10.58 -5.34
C LYS A 4 -6.96 -9.18 -4.87
N PHE A 5 -5.93 -8.40 -4.57
CA PHE A 5 -6.06 -7.05 -4.04
C PHE A 5 -5.74 -6.02 -5.12
N THR A 6 -6.65 -5.06 -5.32
CA THR A 6 -6.43 -3.91 -6.21
C THR A 6 -6.24 -2.66 -5.35
N PRO A 7 -5.05 -2.02 -5.38
CA PRO A 7 -4.78 -0.84 -4.56
C PRO A 7 -5.68 0.33 -4.95
N LYS A 8 -6.32 0.94 -3.95
CA LYS A 8 -7.09 2.19 -4.11
C LYS A 8 -6.38 3.41 -3.54
N LYS A 9 -5.45 3.17 -2.60
CA LYS A 9 -4.64 4.17 -1.94
C LYS A 9 -3.18 3.71 -1.98
N TYR A 10 -2.29 4.67 -2.13
CA TYR A 10 -0.84 4.49 -2.03
C TYR A 10 -0.29 5.44 -0.98
N TYR A 11 0.48 4.89 -0.05
CA TYR A 11 1.12 5.64 1.02
C TYR A 11 2.55 6.01 0.65
N PHE A 12 3.06 7.07 1.27
CA PHE A 12 4.43 7.57 1.08
C PHE A 12 5.21 7.62 2.40
N LEU A 13 4.82 6.74 3.33
CA LEU A 13 5.38 6.63 4.68
C LEU A 13 5.53 5.16 5.07
N TYR A 14 6.59 4.85 5.83
CA TYR A 14 6.74 3.56 6.51
C TYR A 14 6.35 3.75 7.99
N GLY A 15 5.14 3.35 8.35
CA GLY A 15 4.56 3.71 9.64
C GLY A 15 3.10 3.31 9.78
N LYS A 16 2.42 3.88 10.78
CA LYS A 16 1.03 3.56 11.09
C LYS A 16 0.10 4.19 10.06
N ALA A 17 -0.74 3.37 9.45
CA ALA A 17 -1.86 3.75 8.60
C ALA A 17 -2.96 2.69 8.72
N GLU A 18 -4.18 3.02 8.28
CA GLU A 18 -5.28 2.07 8.28
C GLU A 18 -4.95 0.85 7.40
N PRO A 19 -5.11 -0.39 7.89
CA PRO A 19 -4.79 -1.57 7.10
C PRO A 19 -5.68 -1.70 5.85
N ALA A 20 -5.04 -1.85 4.70
CA ALA A 20 -5.73 -2.11 3.43
C ALA A 20 -6.39 -3.50 3.40
N LEU A 21 -5.81 -4.46 4.13
CA LEU A 21 -6.33 -5.81 4.34
C LEU A 21 -5.82 -6.37 5.67
N LYS A 22 -6.64 -7.18 6.34
CA LYS A 22 -6.24 -7.98 7.50
C LYS A 22 -6.12 -9.43 7.04
N LEU A 23 -4.97 -10.04 7.31
CA LEU A 23 -4.54 -11.34 6.83
C LEU A 23 -4.21 -12.26 8.00
N LYS A 24 -4.28 -13.57 7.76
CA LYS A 24 -3.77 -14.59 8.66
C LYS A 24 -2.41 -15.12 8.18
N PRO A 25 -1.57 -15.65 9.08
CA PRO A 25 -0.37 -16.36 8.66
C PRO A 25 -0.70 -17.47 7.65
N GLY A 26 0.04 -17.52 6.55
CA GLY A 26 -0.18 -18.47 5.45
C GLY A 26 -1.17 -18.00 4.37
N ASP A 27 -1.79 -16.82 4.52
CA ASP A 27 -2.52 -16.20 3.41
C ASP A 27 -1.58 -15.68 2.33
N VAL A 28 -2.07 -15.67 1.09
CA VAL A 28 -1.36 -15.20 -0.10
C VAL A 28 -2.11 -14.00 -0.67
N VAL A 29 -1.37 -12.93 -0.99
CA VAL A 29 -1.92 -11.74 -1.65
C VAL A 29 -1.26 -11.57 -3.01
N GLU A 30 -2.08 -11.55 -4.05
CA GLU A 30 -1.72 -11.08 -5.38
C GLU A 30 -2.15 -9.61 -5.50
N THR A 31 -1.21 -8.71 -5.79
CA THR A 31 -1.49 -7.28 -5.99
C THR A 31 -0.58 -6.71 -7.08
N SER A 32 -1.03 -5.62 -7.70
CA SER A 32 -0.18 -4.79 -8.55
C SER A 32 0.52 -3.71 -7.72
N THR A 33 1.65 -3.23 -8.21
CA THR A 33 2.32 -2.00 -7.76
C THR A 33 2.39 -1.01 -8.91
N VAL A 34 2.81 0.22 -8.60
CA VAL A 34 3.29 1.18 -9.59
C VAL A 34 4.80 1.30 -9.51
N ASP A 35 5.43 1.91 -10.51
CA ASP A 35 6.86 2.21 -10.47
C ASP A 35 7.21 3.27 -9.42
N ALA A 36 8.51 3.54 -9.24
CA ALA A 36 9.02 4.52 -8.28
C ALA A 36 8.49 5.95 -8.49
N ARG A 37 8.05 6.28 -9.71
CA ARG A 37 7.51 7.59 -10.09
C ARG A 37 5.98 7.61 -10.06
N GLY A 38 5.34 6.50 -9.69
CA GLY A 38 3.89 6.37 -9.60
C GLY A 38 3.20 6.12 -10.92
N TYR A 39 3.85 5.47 -11.90
CA TYR A 39 3.21 5.04 -13.14
C TYR A 39 2.85 3.55 -13.06
N ASP A 40 1.63 3.22 -13.49
CA ASP A 40 1.17 1.83 -13.57
C ASP A 40 1.78 1.08 -14.76
N SER A 41 1.41 -0.19 -14.92
CA SER A 41 1.91 -1.05 -16.01
C SER A 41 1.54 -0.57 -17.42
N ALA A 42 0.55 0.33 -17.54
CA ALA A 42 0.17 0.97 -18.80
C ALA A 42 0.85 2.35 -18.98
N GLY A 43 1.72 2.76 -18.05
CA GLY A 43 2.37 4.06 -18.07
C GLY A 43 1.43 5.21 -17.69
N LYS A 44 0.33 4.94 -16.98
CA LYS A 44 -0.58 5.99 -16.47
C LYS A 44 -0.16 6.40 -15.06
N PRO A 45 -0.05 7.72 -14.76
CA PRO A 45 0.28 8.16 -13.42
C PRO A 45 -0.86 7.90 -12.43
N LEU A 46 -0.50 7.72 -11.16
CA LEU A 46 -1.45 7.74 -10.04
C LEU A 46 -2.27 9.04 -10.04
N SER A 47 -3.56 8.91 -9.74
CA SER A 47 -4.42 10.07 -9.52
C SER A 47 -4.12 10.71 -8.16
N GLU A 48 -4.40 12.01 -8.02
CA GLU A 48 -4.18 12.71 -6.75
C GLU A 48 -5.02 12.11 -5.61
N GLU A 49 -6.22 11.62 -5.90
CA GLU A 49 -7.10 10.99 -4.90
C GLU A 49 -6.56 9.65 -4.40
N SER A 50 -5.76 8.97 -5.22
CA SER A 50 -5.13 7.70 -4.83
C SER A 50 -3.88 7.89 -3.97
N LYS A 51 -3.32 9.11 -3.91
CA LYS A 51 -2.15 9.43 -3.09
C LYS A 51 -2.61 9.74 -1.66
N ALA A 52 -2.36 8.82 -0.74
CA ALA A 52 -2.74 9.02 0.66
C ALA A 52 -1.83 10.06 1.32
N VAL A 53 -2.45 11.05 1.95
CA VAL A 53 -1.81 12.03 2.83
C VAL A 53 -2.47 11.88 4.21
N GLU A 54 -1.86 11.08 5.08
CA GLU A 54 -2.43 10.72 6.40
C GLU A 54 -1.39 10.94 7.49
N GLY A 55 -1.67 11.82 8.45
CA GLY A 55 -0.75 12.17 9.54
C GLY A 55 -0.05 13.52 9.34
N ASP A 56 0.86 13.85 10.24
CA ASP A 56 1.56 15.14 10.28
C ASP A 56 2.96 15.02 9.64
N TYR A 57 3.01 14.94 8.32
CA TYR A 57 4.25 14.91 7.55
C TYR A 57 4.05 15.46 6.14
N ILE A 58 5.13 15.90 5.50
CA ILE A 58 5.14 16.31 4.10
C ILE A 58 5.58 15.10 3.26
N PRO A 59 4.70 14.53 2.41
CA PRO A 59 5.05 13.37 1.63
C PRO A 59 6.05 13.73 0.52
N LEU A 60 7.10 12.91 0.39
CA LEU A 60 7.88 12.83 -0.83
C LEU A 60 7.20 11.82 -1.75
N TYR A 61 6.61 12.28 -2.84
CA TYR A 61 5.84 11.44 -3.78
C TYR A 61 6.75 10.58 -4.68
N SER A 62 7.49 9.67 -4.06
CA SER A 62 8.34 8.67 -4.69
C SER A 62 8.11 7.33 -4.00
N ASN A 63 8.26 6.23 -4.75
CA ASN A 63 8.06 4.86 -4.27
C ASN A 63 6.71 4.65 -3.56
N PRO A 64 5.57 4.81 -4.26
CA PRO A 64 4.26 4.65 -3.67
C PRO A 64 4.07 3.24 -3.10
N LEU A 65 3.62 3.14 -1.85
CA LEU A 65 3.51 1.89 -1.11
C LEU A 65 2.09 1.34 -1.16
N VAL A 66 1.97 0.06 -1.52
CA VAL A 66 0.74 -0.71 -1.41
C VAL A 66 0.63 -1.29 -0.01
N GLY A 67 -0.53 -1.14 0.62
CA GLY A 67 -0.78 -1.55 2.00
C GLY A 67 -1.12 -0.37 2.90
N PRO A 68 -0.76 -0.41 4.20
CA PRO A 68 -0.14 -1.54 4.88
C PRO A 68 -1.09 -2.74 4.96
N PHE A 69 -0.53 -3.94 5.02
CA PHE A 69 -1.29 -5.16 5.31
C PHE A 69 -1.05 -5.55 6.77
N TYR A 70 -2.14 -5.80 7.50
CA TYR A 70 -2.07 -6.27 8.88
C TYR A 70 -2.07 -7.79 8.90
N VAL A 71 -1.15 -8.40 9.64
CA VAL A 71 -1.08 -9.86 9.83
C VAL A 71 -1.44 -10.20 11.26
N GLU A 72 -2.44 -11.06 11.44
CA GLU A 72 -2.92 -11.51 12.75
C GLU A 72 -1.80 -12.22 13.52
N GLY A 73 -1.61 -11.83 14.79
CA GLY A 73 -0.60 -12.40 15.67
C GLY A 73 0.83 -11.90 15.45
N ALA A 74 1.07 -10.94 14.54
CA ALA A 74 2.38 -10.32 14.40
C ALA A 74 2.69 -9.41 15.61
N GLU A 75 3.83 -9.64 16.25
CA GLU A 75 4.33 -8.88 17.41
C GLU A 75 5.80 -8.48 17.21
N PRO A 76 6.30 -7.44 17.91
CA PRO A 76 7.72 -7.10 17.89
C PRO A 76 8.58 -8.27 18.38
N THR A 77 9.71 -8.52 17.71
CA THR A 77 10.71 -9.52 18.13
C THR A 77 11.60 -9.00 19.23
#